data_AF-A0A7V9R876-F1
#
_entry.id   AF-A0A7V9R876-F1
#
_cell.length_a   1.000
_cell.length_b   1.000
_cell.length_c   1.000
_cell.angle_alpha   90.00
_cell.angle_beta   90.00
_cell.angle_gamma   90.00
#
_symmetry.space_group_name_H-M   'P 1'
#
loop_
_entity.id
_entity.type
_entity.pdbx_description
1 polymer ?
#
loop_
_entity_poly.entity_id
_entity_poly.type
_entity_poly.pdbx_seq_one_letter_code
_entity_poly.pdbx_strand_id
1 'polypeptide(L)'
;MTARRGLGRGLGALIPPGPARISESTSNGDLVDSSMFGVAPPSPRPAPPVMRDVEPTSGVYFAELAPEDIAPNPRQPRQVFDEDALTELVHSIREVGLLQPVVVRRVPGGTYELVMG
;
A
#
# COMPACT_ATOMS: atom_id res chain seq x y z
N MET A 1 29.96 -17.94 15.56
CA MET A 1 29.30 -16.67 15.88
C MET A 1 28.10 -16.52 14.96
N THR A 2 26.90 -16.84 15.43
CA THR A 2 25.69 -16.89 14.59
C THR A 2 24.80 -15.70 14.95
N ALA A 3 24.67 -14.77 14.01
CA ALA A 3 23.95 -13.51 14.23
C ALA A 3 22.44 -13.77 14.40
N ARG A 4 21.89 -13.30 15.53
CA ARG A 4 20.45 -13.23 15.79
C ARG A 4 19.82 -12.26 14.80
N ARG A 5 18.99 -12.76 13.89
CA ARG A 5 18.20 -11.97 12.95
C ARG A 5 17.15 -11.19 13.74
N GLY A 6 17.36 -9.89 13.91
CA GLY A 6 16.50 -9.00 14.68
C GLY A 6 15.04 -9.00 14.18
N LEU A 7 14.11 -9.03 15.14
CA LEU A 7 12.65 -8.93 15.01
C LEU A 7 12.22 -7.48 14.64
N GLY A 8 12.81 -6.93 13.59
CA GLY A 8 12.61 -5.55 13.15
C GLY A 8 12.28 -5.47 11.67
N ARG A 9 11.15 -6.04 11.26
CA ARG A 9 10.52 -5.72 9.97
C ARG A 9 9.44 -4.70 10.31
N GLY A 10 9.83 -3.43 10.42
CA GLY A 10 8.96 -2.35 10.89
C GLY A 10 7.58 -2.34 10.23
N LEU A 11 6.60 -1.71 10.89
CA LEU A 11 5.17 -1.72 10.52
C LEU A 11 4.88 -1.44 9.03
N GLY A 12 5.78 -0.75 8.31
CA GLY A 12 5.69 -0.53 6.86
C GLY A 12 5.72 -1.80 6.00
N ALA A 13 6.14 -2.96 6.52
CA ALA A 13 6.06 -4.24 5.80
C ALA A 13 4.66 -4.87 5.80
N LEU A 14 3.74 -4.38 6.64
CA LEU A 14 2.39 -4.94 6.80
C LEU A 14 1.33 -4.28 5.91
N ILE A 15 1.66 -3.19 5.22
CA ILE A 15 0.70 -2.45 4.41
C ILE A 15 1.10 -2.57 2.94
N PRO A 16 0.32 -3.26 2.10
CA PRO A 16 0.62 -3.39 0.69
C PRO A 16 0.50 -2.02 -0.01
N PRO A 17 1.40 -1.70 -0.96
CA PRO A 17 1.21 -0.55 -1.84
C PRO A 17 -0.08 -0.76 -2.65
N GLY A 18 -0.80 0.34 -2.94
CA GLY A 18 -2.01 0.29 -3.75
C GLY A 18 -1.77 -0.33 -5.14
N PRO A 19 -2.83 -0.78 -5.83
CA PRO A 19 -2.69 -1.52 -7.08
C PRO A 19 -1.96 -0.66 -8.12
N ALA A 20 -0.75 -1.10 -8.50
CA ALA A 20 -0.02 -0.57 -9.63
C ALA A 20 -0.88 -0.78 -10.89
N ARG A 21 -1.11 0.28 -11.65
CA ARG A 21 -1.80 0.17 -12.94
C ARG A 21 -0.85 -0.53 -13.91
N ILE A 22 -1.07 -1.82 -14.14
CA ILE A 22 -0.25 -2.65 -15.02
C ILE A 22 -0.71 -2.37 -16.45
N SER A 23 0.14 -1.70 -17.25
CA SER A 23 -0.05 -1.64 -18.69
C SER A 23 0.32 -3.00 -19.28
N GLU A 24 -0.68 -3.75 -19.72
CA GLU A 24 -0.51 -5.07 -20.35
C GLU A 24 0.14 -4.93 -21.73
N SER A 25 1.34 -5.50 -21.90
CA SER A 25 1.95 -5.77 -23.20
C SER A 25 1.96 -7.29 -23.45
N THR A 26 1.05 -7.73 -24.31
CA THR A 26 0.95 -9.10 -24.81
C THR A 26 2.18 -9.48 -25.66
N SER A 27 2.74 -10.67 -25.42
CA SER A 27 3.37 -11.46 -26.49
C SER A 27 3.25 -12.96 -26.20
N ASN A 28 2.81 -13.69 -27.23
CA ASN A 28 2.36 -15.09 -27.21
C ASN A 28 3.50 -16.09 -27.39
N GLY A 29 3.30 -17.29 -26.81
CA GLY A 29 3.55 -18.60 -27.44
C GLY A 29 4.97 -19.15 -27.37
N ASP A 30 5.13 -20.39 -26.87
CA ASP A 30 5.49 -21.51 -27.74
C ASP A 30 5.29 -22.89 -27.09
N LEU A 31 5.04 -23.87 -27.95
CA LEU A 31 4.64 -25.24 -27.70
C LEU A 31 5.86 -26.17 -27.64
N VAL A 32 5.88 -27.19 -26.76
CA VAL A 32 6.59 -28.45 -27.05
C VAL A 32 5.92 -29.67 -26.39
N ASP A 33 5.96 -30.73 -27.20
CA ASP A 33 5.36 -32.05 -27.14
C ASP A 33 6.31 -33.12 -26.54
N SER A 34 5.75 -34.32 -26.31
CA SER A 34 6.41 -35.64 -26.27
C SER A 34 6.66 -36.35 -24.92
N SER A 35 5.92 -37.46 -24.85
CA SER A 35 5.88 -38.68 -24.03
C SER A 35 7.15 -39.33 -23.44
N MET A 36 6.86 -40.17 -22.42
CA MET A 36 7.61 -41.30 -21.82
C MET A 36 8.33 -41.01 -20.50
N PHE A 37 7.75 -41.36 -19.35
CA PHE A 37 8.47 -41.91 -18.18
C PHE A 37 7.50 -42.67 -17.24
N GLY A 38 7.98 -43.78 -16.68
CA GLY A 38 7.21 -44.80 -15.98
C GLY A 38 6.53 -44.36 -14.68
N VAL A 39 5.49 -45.12 -14.32
CA VAL A 39 4.72 -44.98 -13.09
C VAL A 39 5.57 -45.35 -11.89
N ALA A 40 6.01 -44.34 -11.14
CA ALA A 40 6.38 -44.46 -9.73
C ALA A 40 5.37 -43.64 -8.92
N PRO A 41 4.74 -44.18 -7.86
CA PRO A 41 3.84 -43.39 -7.02
C PRO A 41 4.66 -42.27 -6.34
N PRO A 42 4.25 -40.99 -6.44
CA PRO A 42 4.96 -39.93 -5.76
C PRO A 42 4.72 -40.06 -4.26
N SER A 43 5.78 -40.33 -3.50
CA SER A 43 5.83 -40.01 -2.07
C SER A 43 5.29 -38.59 -1.88
N PRO A 44 4.42 -38.32 -0.89
CA PRO A 44 3.93 -36.97 -0.65
C PRO A 44 5.12 -36.11 -0.24
N ARG A 45 5.66 -35.36 -1.19
CA ARG A 45 6.56 -34.25 -0.89
C ARG A 45 5.77 -33.31 0.01
N PRO A 46 6.34 -32.81 1.12
CA PRO A 46 5.71 -31.69 1.80
C PRO A 46 5.52 -30.60 0.75
N ALA A 47 4.26 -30.21 0.52
CA ALA A 47 3.96 -29.11 -0.39
C ALA A 47 4.88 -27.94 -0.01
N PRO A 48 5.46 -27.21 -1.00
CA PRO A 48 6.05 -25.92 -0.69
C PRO A 48 5.00 -25.13 0.10
N PRO A 49 5.40 -24.34 1.13
CA PRO A 49 4.42 -23.54 1.85
C PRO A 49 3.66 -22.76 0.79
N VAL A 50 2.38 -23.13 0.59
CA VAL A 50 1.47 -22.33 -0.18
C VAL A 50 1.52 -20.99 0.53
N MET A 51 2.23 -20.05 -0.08
CA MET A 51 2.12 -18.65 0.28
C MET A 51 0.64 -18.41 0.14
N ARG A 52 -0.05 -18.42 1.29
CA ARG A 52 -1.43 -17.97 1.35
C ARG A 52 -1.35 -16.58 0.75
N ASP A 53 -1.94 -16.41 -0.42
CA ASP A 53 -2.25 -15.08 -0.91
C ASP A 53 -2.93 -14.40 0.26
N VAL A 54 -2.20 -13.48 0.88
CA VAL A 54 -2.74 -12.66 1.95
C VAL A 54 -3.74 -11.80 1.20
N GLU A 55 -5.01 -12.24 1.17
CA GLU A 55 -6.13 -11.42 0.75
C GLU A 55 -5.88 -10.04 1.37
N PRO A 56 -5.67 -8.99 0.54
CA PRO A 56 -5.33 -7.70 1.07
C PRO A 56 -6.48 -7.32 2.00
N THR A 57 -6.18 -7.14 3.29
CA THR A 57 -7.12 -6.59 4.26
C THR A 57 -7.74 -5.36 3.61
N SER A 58 -9.00 -5.50 3.20
CA SER A 58 -9.76 -4.44 2.57
C SER A 58 -9.97 -3.37 3.62
N GLY A 59 -9.16 -2.32 3.61
CA GLY A 59 -9.30 -1.27 4.60
C GLY A 59 -8.63 0.03 4.22
N VAL A 60 -7.31 0.01 3.96
CA VAL A 60 -6.53 1.24 3.77
C VAL A 60 -5.28 0.95 2.96
N TYR A 61 -4.91 1.86 2.05
CA TYR A 61 -3.67 1.81 1.28
C TYR A 61 -3.06 3.20 1.18
N PHE A 62 -1.74 3.29 1.01
CA PHE A 62 -1.06 4.55 0.74
C PHE A 62 -1.18 4.93 -0.73
N ALA A 63 -1.43 6.22 -0.99
CA ALA A 63 -1.41 6.80 -2.31
C ALA A 63 -0.94 8.25 -2.23
N GLU A 64 -0.23 8.69 -3.26
CA GLU A 64 0.06 10.09 -3.49
C GLU A 64 -1.14 10.72 -4.20
N LEU A 65 -1.64 11.82 -3.66
CA LEU A 65 -2.80 12.54 -4.16
C LEU A 65 -2.44 14.02 -4.30
N ALA A 66 -2.96 14.65 -5.34
CA ALA A 66 -2.84 16.09 -5.48
C ALA A 66 -3.71 16.77 -4.39
N PRO A 67 -3.21 17.81 -3.68
CA PRO A 67 -3.99 18.48 -2.65
C PRO A 67 -5.32 19.04 -3.16
N GLU A 68 -5.38 19.47 -4.43
CA GLU A 68 -6.61 19.92 -5.10
C GLU A 68 -7.71 18.86 -5.21
N ASP A 69 -7.37 17.57 -5.13
CA ASP A 69 -8.34 16.48 -5.19
C ASP A 69 -8.97 16.18 -3.81
N ILE A 70 -8.53 16.88 -2.75
CA ILE A 70 -8.96 16.64 -1.36
C ILE A 70 -9.85 17.79 -0.87
N ALA A 71 -11.12 17.49 -0.65
CA ALA A 71 -12.07 18.38 -0.02
C ALA A 71 -11.94 18.35 1.52
N PRO A 72 -12.04 19.50 2.21
CA PRO A 72 -12.05 19.54 3.66
C PRO A 72 -13.34 18.92 4.21
N ASN A 73 -13.27 18.35 5.42
CA ASN A 73 -14.46 17.87 6.12
C ASN A 73 -15.39 19.05 6.48
N PRO A 74 -16.68 19.03 6.10
CA PRO A 74 -17.63 20.09 6.48
C PRO A 74 -17.90 20.16 7.99
N ARG A 75 -17.55 19.12 8.75
CA ARG A 75 -17.78 19.03 10.21
C ARG A 75 -16.49 19.13 11.02
N GLN A 76 -15.57 20.02 10.62
CA GLN A 76 -14.34 20.30 11.38
C GLN A 76 -14.66 20.95 12.74
N PRO A 77 -14.32 20.31 13.88
CA PRO A 77 -14.58 20.88 15.20
C PRO A 77 -13.63 22.04 15.54
N ARG A 78 -12.38 22.01 15.01
CA ARG A 78 -11.43 23.12 15.13
C ARG A 78 -11.71 24.13 14.03
N GLN A 79 -12.25 25.29 14.42
CA GLN A 79 -12.56 26.38 13.50
C GLN A 79 -11.59 27.56 13.61
N VAL A 80 -10.82 27.63 14.70
CA VAL A 80 -9.85 28.69 14.96
C VAL A 80 -8.45 28.11 14.87
N PHE A 81 -7.60 28.77 14.08
CA PHE A 81 -6.18 28.48 13.96
C PHE A 81 -5.39 29.67 14.50
N ASP A 82 -4.27 29.37 15.13
CA ASP A 82 -3.27 30.36 15.48
C ASP A 82 -2.34 30.55 14.26
N GLU A 83 -2.26 31.77 13.74
CA GLU A 83 -1.52 32.10 12.52
C GLU A 83 -0.01 31.90 12.67
N ASP A 84 0.53 32.12 13.88
CA ASP A 84 1.95 31.93 14.16
C ASP A 84 2.28 30.43 14.12
N ALA A 85 1.46 29.61 14.81
CA ALA A 85 1.60 28.16 14.80
C ALA A 85 1.39 27.55 13.39
N LEU A 86 0.48 28.11 12.59
CA LEU A 86 0.27 27.69 11.20
C LEU A 86 1.50 28.01 10.34
N THR A 87 2.09 29.18 10.51
CA THR A 87 3.29 29.59 9.77
C THR A 87 4.47 28.68 10.10
N GLU A 88 4.66 28.34 11.38
CA GLU A 88 5.67 27.37 11.81
C GLU A 88 5.46 25.99 11.19
N LEU A 89 4.21 25.51 11.14
CA LEU A 89 3.87 24.23 10.51
C LEU A 89 4.20 24.23 9.01
N VAL A 90 3.84 25.30 8.29
CA VAL A 90 4.16 25.44 6.86
C VAL A 90 5.66 25.41 6.62
N HIS A 91 6.45 26.08 7.47
CA HIS A 91 7.90 26.05 7.36
C HIS A 91 8.45 24.64 7.59
N SER A 92 8.00 23.95 8.64
CA SER A 92 8.40 22.56 8.92
C SER A 92 8.06 21.60 7.79
N ILE A 93 6.85 21.69 7.22
CA ILE A 93 6.43 20.85 6.08
C ILE A 93 7.29 21.12 4.85
N ARG A 94 7.74 22.36 4.61
CA ARG A 94 8.61 22.68 3.47
C ARG A 94 10.04 22.14 3.64
N GLU A 95 10.55 22.10 4.86
CA GLU A 95 11.92 21.64 5.14
C GLU A 95 12.02 20.11 5.27
N VAL A 96 11.08 19.50 6.00
CA VAL A 96 11.13 18.08 6.37
C VAL A 96 10.12 17.24 5.57
N GLY A 97 9.08 17.87 5.03
CA GLY A 97 7.94 17.17 4.43
C GLY A 97 6.88 16.78 5.45
N LEU A 98 5.86 16.06 4.98
CA LEU A 98 4.82 15.50 5.83
C LEU A 98 5.35 14.27 6.57
N LEU A 99 5.51 14.38 7.88
CA LEU A 99 5.93 13.26 8.74
C LEU A 99 4.84 12.20 8.89
N GLN A 100 3.58 12.64 8.92
CA GLN A 100 2.41 11.78 9.06
C GLN A 100 1.51 11.92 7.84
N PRO A 101 1.14 10.79 7.18
CA PRO A 101 0.16 10.81 6.12
C PRO A 101 -1.22 11.24 6.64
N VAL A 102 -1.94 12.00 5.83
CA VAL A 102 -3.35 12.34 6.09
C VAL A 102 -4.27 11.20 5.67
N VAL A 103 -5.38 11.03 6.38
CA VAL A 103 -6.37 10.00 6.07
C VAL A 103 -7.51 10.63 5.29
N VAL A 104 -7.77 10.07 4.11
CA VAL A 104 -8.86 10.50 3.25
C VAL A 104 -9.80 9.34 2.93
N ARG A 105 -11.04 9.67 2.57
CA ARG A 105 -12.01 8.72 2.01
C ARG A 105 -12.41 9.16 0.60
N ARG A 106 -12.67 8.22 -0.29
CA ARG A 106 -13.23 8.51 -1.61
C ARG A 106 -14.70 8.93 -1.49
N VAL A 107 -15.10 9.96 -2.22
CA VAL A 107 -16.50 10.39 -2.35
C VAL A 107 -16.99 10.26 -3.80
N PRO A 108 -18.31 10.19 -4.03
CA PRO A 108 -18.86 10.18 -5.39
C PRO A 108 -18.39 11.40 -6.18
N GLY A 109 -18.00 11.20 -7.45
CA GLY A 109 -17.44 12.26 -8.29
C GLY A 109 -15.92 12.23 -8.47
N GLY A 110 -15.23 11.26 -7.84
CA GLY A 110 -13.80 11.04 -8.03
C GLY A 110 -12.88 11.84 -7.10
N THR A 111 -13.46 12.68 -6.25
CA THR A 111 -12.77 13.48 -5.23
C THR A 111 -12.55 12.68 -3.94
N TYR A 112 -11.70 13.20 -3.06
CA TYR A 112 -11.45 12.68 -1.72
C TYR A 112 -11.92 13.66 -0.66
N GLU A 113 -12.30 13.17 0.51
CA GLU A 113 -12.66 13.99 1.67
C GLU A 113 -11.69 13.70 2.83
N LEU A 114 -11.17 14.77 3.44
CA LEU A 114 -10.26 14.67 4.58
C LEU A 114 -11.00 14.13 5.81
N VAL A 115 -10.51 13.03 6.38
CA VAL A 115 -11.08 12.43 7.60
C VAL A 115 -10.24 12.79 8.82
N MET A 116 -8.92 12.81 8.67
CA MET A 116 -7.95 13.09 9.72
C MET A 116 -6.71 13.75 9.12
N GLY A 117 -6.24 14.82 9.76
CA GLY A 117 -5.05 15.59 9.41
C GLY A 117 -4.73 16.58 10.51
#